data_AF-A0A950LS72-F1
#
_entry.id   AF-A0A950LS72-F1
#
_cell.length_a   1.000
_cell.length_b   1.000
_cell.length_c   1.000
_cell.angle_alpha   90.00
_cell.angle_beta   90.00
_cell.angle_gamma   90.00
#
_symmetry.space_group_name_H-M   'P 1'
#
loop_
_entity.id
_entity.type
_entity.pdbx_description
1 polymer ?
#
loop_
_entity_poly.entity_id
_entity_poly.type
_entity_poly.pdbx_seq_one_letter_code
_entity_poly.pdbx_strand_id
1 'polypeptide(L)'
;PVDIRTPIFRSIHCSDILLDGAKTAIVIEGLPESPIQQLSLENIFVRTAEEGISCYQVHGLSLSNAVVNANSGPAVKCKNVLDLDLVRVRAAKIDSKMPAMVVEDVHGAMVESCSAQESSPALVEVKGKGNRDIMLAMNRVSNHTQEVAFADGASEQAVVRRI
;
A
#
# COMPACT_ATOMS: atom_id res chain seq x y z
N PRO A 1 17.19 4.90 -20.93
CA PRO A 1 17.81 6.17 -20.49
C PRO A 1 16.77 7.29 -20.46
N VAL A 2 16.70 8.03 -19.35
CA VAL A 2 15.84 9.22 -19.20
C VAL A 2 16.58 10.43 -19.74
N ASP A 3 15.91 11.27 -20.53
CA ASP A 3 16.42 12.52 -21.08
C ASP A 3 15.45 13.70 -20.84
N ILE A 4 15.83 14.92 -21.22
CA ILE A 4 14.99 16.13 -21.05
C ILE A 4 13.65 16.06 -21.81
N ARG A 5 13.51 15.17 -22.79
CA ARG A 5 12.26 14.98 -23.55
C ARG A 5 11.37 13.93 -22.90
N THR A 6 11.89 13.19 -21.92
CA THR A 6 11.14 12.17 -21.21
C THR A 6 10.08 12.85 -20.33
N PRO A 7 8.78 12.53 -20.50
CA PRO A 7 7.72 13.12 -19.69
C PRO A 7 7.89 12.80 -18.21
N ILE A 8 7.59 13.77 -17.36
CA ILE A 8 7.54 13.59 -15.90
C ILE A 8 6.08 13.48 -15.48
N PHE A 9 5.72 12.38 -14.84
CA PHE A 9 4.39 12.16 -14.26
C PHE A 9 4.38 12.65 -12.81
N ARG A 10 3.63 13.72 -12.54
CA ARG A 10 3.54 14.28 -11.19
C ARG A 10 2.21 14.97 -10.89
N SER A 11 1.90 15.12 -9.61
CA SER A 11 0.76 15.89 -9.10
C SER A 11 -0.57 15.40 -9.70
N ILE A 12 -0.78 14.09 -9.60
CA ILE A 12 -1.97 13.41 -10.10
C ILE A 12 -2.91 13.18 -8.93
N HIS A 13 -4.16 13.57 -9.09
CA HIS A 13 -5.20 13.44 -8.07
C HIS A 13 -6.39 12.70 -8.66
N CYS A 14 -6.75 11.56 -8.08
CA CYS A 14 -7.90 10.78 -8.47
C CYS A 14 -8.79 10.57 -7.24
N SER A 15 -10.08 10.91 -7.34
CA SER A 15 -11.04 10.73 -6.26
C SER A 15 -12.35 10.10 -6.73
N ASP A 16 -13.08 9.52 -5.77
CA ASP A 16 -14.48 9.08 -5.93
C ASP A 16 -14.65 8.01 -7.02
N ILE A 17 -13.76 7.02 -6.99
CA ILE A 17 -13.70 5.95 -7.98
C ILE A 17 -14.35 4.68 -7.43
N LEU A 18 -15.29 4.14 -8.21
CA LEU A 18 -15.88 2.82 -8.02
C LEU A 18 -15.29 1.83 -9.04
N LEU A 19 -14.74 0.73 -8.56
CA LEU A 19 -14.21 -0.37 -9.39
C LEU A 19 -14.99 -1.66 -9.11
N ASP A 20 -15.34 -2.38 -10.17
CA ASP A 20 -16.16 -3.58 -10.08
C ASP A 20 -15.85 -4.55 -11.23
N GLY A 21 -15.35 -5.74 -10.89
CA GLY A 21 -15.00 -6.78 -11.85
C GLY A 21 -13.69 -6.54 -12.60
N ALA A 22 -12.76 -5.74 -12.07
CA ALA A 22 -11.47 -5.50 -12.70
C ALA A 22 -10.51 -6.70 -12.52
N LYS A 23 -9.60 -6.91 -13.47
CA LYS A 23 -8.49 -7.87 -13.26
C LYS A 23 -7.55 -7.37 -12.16
N THR A 24 -7.04 -6.16 -12.29
CA THR A 24 -6.24 -5.51 -11.25
C THR A 24 -6.90 -4.18 -10.95
N ALA A 25 -7.11 -3.85 -9.67
CA ALA A 25 -7.89 -2.68 -9.28
C ALA A 25 -7.23 -1.38 -9.77
N ILE A 26 -5.98 -1.13 -9.37
CA ILE A 26 -5.19 0.05 -9.76
C ILE A 26 -3.74 -0.39 -9.90
N VAL A 27 -3.08 0.05 -10.97
CA VAL A 27 -1.66 -0.17 -11.22
C VAL A 27 -0.97 1.19 -11.34
N ILE A 28 0.05 1.41 -10.51
CA ILE A 28 0.88 2.61 -10.52
C ILE A 28 2.32 2.17 -10.77
N GLU A 29 2.86 2.49 -11.94
CA GLU A 29 4.20 2.08 -12.36
C GLU A 29 5.03 3.29 -12.78
N GLY A 30 5.99 3.65 -11.93
CA GLY A 30 7.07 4.56 -12.28
C GLY A 30 8.32 3.83 -12.75
N LEU A 31 9.35 4.61 -13.07
CA LEU A 31 10.67 4.11 -13.44
C LEU A 31 11.68 4.44 -12.33
N PRO A 32 12.71 3.60 -12.09
CA PRO A 32 13.76 3.92 -11.11
C PRO A 32 14.42 5.29 -11.35
N GLU A 33 14.55 5.71 -12.61
CA GLU A 33 15.18 6.94 -13.06
C GLU A 33 14.20 8.12 -13.14
N SER A 34 12.91 7.83 -13.15
CA SER A 34 11.83 8.83 -13.24
C SER A 34 10.60 8.30 -12.50
N PRO A 35 10.61 8.29 -11.15
CA PRO A 35 9.48 7.83 -10.36
C PRO A 35 8.27 8.74 -10.58
N ILE A 36 7.07 8.20 -10.40
CA ILE A 36 5.85 9.03 -10.32
C ILE A 36 5.95 9.88 -9.05
N GLN A 37 5.60 11.15 -9.13
CA GLN A 37 5.71 12.08 -8.00
C GLN A 37 4.35 12.60 -7.55
N GLN A 38 4.07 12.63 -6.25
CA GLN A 38 2.87 13.27 -5.70
C GLN A 38 1.57 12.74 -6.32
N LEU A 39 1.26 11.47 -6.09
CA LEU A 39 0.02 10.83 -6.49
C LEU A 39 -0.92 10.74 -5.27
N SER A 40 -2.16 11.22 -5.40
CA SER A 40 -3.18 11.01 -4.38
C SER A 40 -4.37 10.25 -4.93
N LEU A 41 -4.79 9.23 -4.18
CA LEU A 41 -5.99 8.45 -4.40
C LEU A 41 -6.91 8.63 -3.19
N GLU A 42 -8.10 9.16 -3.38
CA GLU A 42 -9.07 9.43 -2.31
C GLU A 42 -10.42 8.78 -2.63
N ASN A 43 -11.13 8.29 -1.61
CA ASN A 43 -12.47 7.72 -1.77
C ASN A 43 -12.54 6.63 -2.85
N ILE A 44 -11.65 5.65 -2.75
CA ILE A 44 -11.59 4.52 -3.69
C ILE A 44 -12.41 3.35 -3.15
N PHE A 45 -13.38 2.87 -3.92
CA PHE A 45 -14.19 1.71 -3.57
C PHE A 45 -14.03 0.61 -4.61
N VAL A 46 -13.27 -0.43 -4.28
CA VAL A 46 -13.14 -1.63 -5.11
C VAL A 46 -14.12 -2.68 -4.60
N ARG A 47 -15.23 -2.85 -5.32
CA ARG A 47 -16.24 -3.85 -4.99
C ARG A 47 -15.69 -5.26 -5.17
N THR A 48 -15.07 -5.51 -6.31
CA THR A 48 -14.40 -6.77 -6.67
C THR A 48 -13.27 -6.49 -7.66
N ALA A 49 -12.10 -7.09 -7.43
CA ALA A 49 -11.03 -7.23 -8.40
C ALA A 49 -10.32 -8.58 -8.20
N GLU A 50 -9.65 -9.10 -9.24
CA GLU A 50 -8.82 -10.30 -9.05
C GLU A 50 -7.60 -9.96 -8.19
N GLU A 51 -6.90 -8.87 -8.50
CA GLU A 51 -5.78 -8.32 -7.74
C GLU A 51 -6.09 -6.90 -7.23
N GLY A 52 -5.51 -6.55 -6.09
CA GLY A 52 -5.69 -5.25 -5.45
C GLY A 52 -4.97 -4.09 -6.14
N ILE A 53 -4.52 -3.13 -5.33
CA ILE A 53 -3.75 -1.96 -5.77
C ILE A 53 -2.27 -2.31 -5.76
N SER A 54 -1.55 -2.05 -6.86
CA SER A 54 -0.10 -2.20 -6.94
C SER A 54 0.58 -0.87 -7.25
N CYS A 55 1.71 -0.63 -6.59
CA CYS A 55 2.51 0.58 -6.71
C CYS A 55 4.00 0.22 -6.77
N TYR A 56 4.70 0.78 -7.75
CA TYR A 56 6.12 0.60 -7.96
C TYR A 56 6.80 1.91 -8.38
N GLN A 57 7.91 2.26 -7.73
CA GLN A 57 8.75 3.45 -8.04
C GLN A 57 7.97 4.77 -7.98
N VAL A 58 7.59 5.16 -6.76
CA VAL A 58 6.79 6.37 -6.51
C VAL A 58 7.39 7.20 -5.38
N HIS A 59 7.39 8.52 -5.54
CA HIS A 59 7.78 9.49 -4.51
C HIS A 59 6.55 10.34 -4.12
N GLY A 60 6.00 10.11 -2.93
CA GLY A 60 4.77 10.74 -2.47
C GLY A 60 3.53 10.04 -3.03
N LEU A 61 3.08 8.99 -2.35
CA LEU A 61 1.79 8.34 -2.59
C LEU A 61 0.89 8.51 -1.37
N SER A 62 -0.30 9.07 -1.57
CA SER A 62 -1.35 9.09 -0.54
C SER A 62 -2.55 8.28 -1.01
N LEU A 63 -2.96 7.28 -0.24
CA LEU A 63 -4.20 6.53 -0.40
C LEU A 63 -5.05 6.73 0.84
N SER A 64 -6.17 7.44 0.68
CA SER A 64 -7.06 7.78 1.78
C SER A 64 -8.50 7.32 1.56
N ASN A 65 -9.13 6.85 2.63
CA ASN A 65 -10.52 6.40 2.64
C ASN A 65 -10.82 5.38 1.53
N ALA A 66 -10.10 4.26 1.54
CA ALA A 66 -10.24 3.22 0.53
C ALA A 66 -10.81 1.93 1.10
N VAL A 67 -11.69 1.27 0.35
CA VAL A 67 -12.13 -0.11 0.61
C VAL A 67 -11.70 -0.95 -0.58
N VAL A 68 -10.89 -1.96 -0.34
CA VAL A 68 -10.32 -2.79 -1.40
C VAL A 68 -10.63 -4.26 -1.17
N ASN A 69 -11.44 -4.83 -2.06
CA ASN A 69 -11.74 -6.25 -2.09
C ASN A 69 -11.01 -6.90 -3.28
N ALA A 70 -10.07 -7.78 -2.99
CA ALA A 70 -9.28 -8.52 -3.98
C ALA A 70 -9.50 -10.03 -3.79
N ASN A 71 -9.64 -10.79 -4.87
CA ASN A 71 -9.81 -12.25 -4.77
C ASN A 71 -8.49 -12.98 -4.51
N SER A 72 -7.38 -12.39 -4.96
CA SER A 72 -6.03 -12.93 -4.88
C SER A 72 -5.04 -11.85 -4.48
N GLY A 73 -4.08 -12.22 -3.62
CA GLY A 73 -3.06 -11.29 -3.13
C GLY A 73 -3.54 -10.29 -2.07
N PRO A 74 -2.65 -9.37 -1.67
CA PRO A 74 -2.99 -8.30 -0.74
C PRO A 74 -3.90 -7.25 -1.38
N ALA A 75 -4.60 -6.47 -0.54
CA ALA A 75 -5.38 -5.33 -1.02
C ALA A 75 -4.50 -4.21 -1.56
N VAL A 76 -3.34 -3.97 -0.95
CA VAL A 76 -2.38 -2.95 -1.41
C VAL A 76 -0.97 -3.53 -1.38
N LYS A 77 -0.21 -3.32 -2.44
CA LYS A 77 1.21 -3.63 -2.52
C LYS A 77 1.99 -2.41 -2.99
N CYS A 78 2.97 -1.98 -2.20
CA CYS A 78 3.85 -0.87 -2.52
C CYS A 78 5.30 -1.33 -2.51
N LYS A 79 6.05 -1.06 -3.57
CA LYS A 79 7.48 -1.38 -3.67
C LYS A 79 8.28 -0.18 -4.15
N ASN A 80 9.43 0.07 -3.51
CA ASN A 80 10.30 1.21 -3.83
C ASN A 80 9.51 2.53 -3.78
N VAL A 81 8.96 2.83 -2.60
CA VAL A 81 8.19 4.05 -2.37
C VAL A 81 8.89 4.91 -1.34
N LEU A 82 9.03 6.21 -1.66
CA LEU A 82 9.44 7.24 -0.72
C LEU A 82 8.20 8.05 -0.37
N ASP A 83 7.93 8.27 0.91
CA ASP A 83 6.77 9.01 1.42
C ASP A 83 5.43 8.36 1.02
N LEU A 84 4.94 7.46 1.86
CA LEU A 84 3.71 6.69 1.67
C LEU A 84 2.71 6.95 2.79
N ASP A 85 1.53 7.46 2.45
CA ASP A 85 0.41 7.60 3.39
C ASP A 85 -0.71 6.62 3.03
N LEU A 86 -0.99 5.68 3.92
CA LEU A 86 -2.14 4.78 3.86
C LEU A 86 -3.06 5.10 5.04
N VAL A 87 -4.14 5.86 4.78
CA VAL A 87 -5.01 6.38 5.84
C VAL A 87 -6.44 5.91 5.64
N ARG A 88 -7.00 5.22 6.64
CA ARG A 88 -8.37 4.64 6.58
C ARG A 88 -8.56 3.67 5.41
N VAL A 89 -7.55 2.84 5.14
CA VAL A 89 -7.62 1.77 4.14
C VAL A 89 -8.18 0.50 4.77
N ARG A 90 -9.21 -0.09 4.15
CA ARG A 90 -9.87 -1.31 4.62
C ARG A 90 -9.74 -2.42 3.59
N ALA A 91 -9.05 -3.50 3.98
CA ALA A 91 -9.01 -4.75 3.23
C ALA A 91 -10.11 -5.68 3.73
N ALA A 92 -11.36 -5.45 3.29
CA ALA A 92 -12.52 -6.13 3.85
C ALA A 92 -12.68 -7.58 3.36
N LYS A 93 -12.20 -7.89 2.16
CA LYS A 93 -12.19 -9.23 1.60
C LYS A 93 -10.94 -9.44 0.75
N ILE A 94 -10.04 -10.29 1.22
CA ILE A 94 -8.82 -10.70 0.52
C ILE A 94 -8.62 -12.22 0.66
N ASP A 95 -7.63 -12.80 -0.04
CA ASP A 95 -7.19 -14.17 0.26
C ASP A 95 -6.78 -14.26 1.74
N SER A 96 -7.37 -15.21 2.49
CA SER A 96 -7.14 -15.37 3.92
C SER A 96 -5.69 -15.67 4.28
N LYS A 97 -4.88 -16.17 3.33
CA LYS A 97 -3.46 -16.43 3.55
C LYS A 97 -2.58 -15.20 3.34
N MET A 98 -3.14 -14.10 2.85
CA MET A 98 -2.40 -12.91 2.48
C MET A 98 -2.52 -11.83 3.56
N PRO A 99 -1.43 -11.09 3.84
CA PRO A 99 -1.52 -9.86 4.61
C PRO A 99 -2.41 -8.85 3.88
N ALA A 100 -3.04 -7.93 4.61
CA ALA A 100 -3.87 -6.90 3.99
C ALA A 100 -3.07 -5.96 3.09
N MET A 101 -1.88 -5.56 3.53
CA MET A 101 -1.01 -4.65 2.82
C MET A 101 0.42 -5.19 2.83
N VAL A 102 1.15 -4.99 1.73
CA VAL A 102 2.56 -5.35 1.62
C VAL A 102 3.35 -4.11 1.26
N VAL A 103 4.41 -3.84 2.02
CA VAL A 103 5.37 -2.76 1.73
C VAL A 103 6.76 -3.35 1.57
N GLU A 104 7.44 -3.01 0.48
CA GLU A 104 8.77 -3.51 0.15
C GLU A 104 9.71 -2.36 -0.19
N ASP A 105 10.83 -2.26 0.55
CA ASP A 105 11.83 -1.19 0.39
C ASP A 105 11.19 0.23 0.40
N VAL A 106 10.38 0.50 1.43
CA VAL A 106 9.66 1.76 1.63
C VAL A 106 10.34 2.64 2.67
N HIS A 107 10.50 3.94 2.38
CA HIS A 107 11.03 4.94 3.31
C HIS A 107 9.98 6.00 3.63
N GLY A 108 9.72 6.21 4.93
CA GLY A 108 8.77 7.22 5.38
C GLY A 108 7.35 6.78 5.04
N ALA A 109 6.77 5.91 5.85
CA ALA A 109 5.39 5.48 5.65
C ALA A 109 4.54 5.77 6.88
N MET A 110 3.31 6.21 6.68
CA MET A 110 2.26 6.23 7.69
C MET A 110 1.17 5.24 7.30
N VAL A 111 0.91 4.25 8.15
CA VAL A 111 -0.26 3.37 8.03
C VAL A 111 -1.15 3.63 9.23
N GLU A 112 -2.20 4.42 8.99
CA GLU A 112 -3.04 4.97 10.03
C GLU A 112 -4.52 4.61 9.86
N SER A 113 -5.17 4.21 10.96
CA SER A 113 -6.61 3.92 10.98
C SER A 113 -7.03 2.86 9.95
N CYS A 114 -6.11 1.99 9.57
CA CYS A 114 -6.35 0.91 8.62
C CYS A 114 -6.88 -0.34 9.31
N SER A 115 -7.50 -1.23 8.53
CA SER A 115 -7.98 -2.52 9.06
C SER A 115 -7.89 -3.65 8.06
N ALA A 116 -7.65 -4.85 8.58
CA ALA A 116 -7.62 -6.10 7.85
C ALA A 116 -8.84 -6.97 8.19
N GLN A 117 -9.20 -7.89 7.29
CA GLN A 117 -10.13 -8.97 7.61
C GLN A 117 -9.57 -9.88 8.71
N GLU A 118 -10.44 -10.48 9.52
CA GLU A 118 -10.05 -11.27 10.70
C GLU A 118 -9.19 -12.49 10.38
N SER A 119 -9.39 -13.09 9.21
CA SER A 119 -8.64 -14.27 8.76
C SER A 119 -7.24 -13.94 8.23
N SER A 120 -6.93 -12.67 8.00
CA SER A 120 -5.62 -12.26 7.48
C SER A 120 -4.54 -12.47 8.54
N PRO A 121 -3.35 -12.98 8.18
CA PRO A 121 -2.23 -13.17 9.10
C PRO A 121 -1.68 -11.85 9.63
N ALA A 122 -1.70 -10.78 8.84
CA ALA A 122 -1.18 -9.47 9.25
C ALA A 122 -1.87 -8.30 8.53
N LEU A 123 -1.92 -7.14 9.17
CA LEU A 123 -2.34 -5.90 8.51
C LEU A 123 -1.30 -5.42 7.51
N VAL A 124 -0.04 -5.31 7.93
CA VAL A 124 1.08 -4.92 7.05
C VAL A 124 2.15 -6.00 7.11
N GLU A 125 2.57 -6.51 5.96
CA GLU A 125 3.82 -7.27 5.83
C GLU A 125 4.91 -6.35 5.27
N VAL A 126 5.99 -6.20 6.02
CA VAL A 126 7.18 -5.43 5.61
C VAL A 126 8.20 -6.39 5.02
N LYS A 127 8.67 -6.10 3.81
CA LYS A 127 9.57 -6.96 3.04
C LYS A 127 10.83 -6.23 2.58
N GLY A 128 11.94 -6.92 2.50
CA GLY A 128 13.18 -6.33 1.98
C GLY A 128 13.95 -5.50 3.00
N LYS A 129 15.20 -5.16 2.66
CA LYS A 129 16.17 -4.57 3.59
C LYS A 129 16.19 -3.04 3.57
N GLY A 130 15.54 -2.41 2.59
CA GLY A 130 15.57 -0.97 2.36
C GLY A 130 14.56 -0.17 3.19
N ASN A 131 13.74 -0.82 4.01
CA ASN A 131 12.68 -0.17 4.78
C ASN A 131 13.23 0.71 5.90
N ARG A 132 12.62 1.89 6.08
CA ARG A 132 12.92 2.79 7.20
C ARG A 132 11.74 3.74 7.49
N ASP A 133 11.59 4.12 8.75
CA ASP A 133 10.60 5.09 9.20
C ASP A 133 9.15 4.73 8.83
N ILE A 134 8.76 3.47 9.06
CA ILE A 134 7.38 2.99 8.89
C ILE A 134 6.63 3.18 10.21
N MET A 135 5.66 4.07 10.25
CA MET A 135 4.80 4.32 11.40
C MET A 135 3.47 3.61 11.24
N LEU A 136 3.05 2.92 12.30
CA LEU A 136 1.73 2.28 12.41
C LEU A 136 0.98 2.97 13.55
N ALA A 137 -0.23 3.46 13.28
CA ALA A 137 -1.01 4.21 14.27
C ALA A 137 -2.50 3.92 14.16
N MET A 138 -3.17 3.77 15.30
CA MET A 138 -4.63 3.69 15.37
C MET A 138 -5.26 2.59 14.49
N ASN A 139 -4.50 1.55 14.15
CA ASN A 139 -4.98 0.48 13.29
C ASN A 139 -5.84 -0.51 14.07
N ARG A 140 -6.75 -1.16 13.35
CA ARG A 140 -7.66 -2.15 13.90
C ARG A 140 -7.41 -3.51 13.28
N VAL A 141 -6.92 -4.43 14.09
CA VAL A 141 -6.71 -5.84 13.75
C VAL A 141 -7.45 -6.75 14.72
N SER A 142 -7.76 -7.97 14.28
CA SER A 142 -8.36 -8.99 15.15
C SER A 142 -7.32 -9.60 16.09
N ASN A 143 -7.75 -10.37 17.09
CA ASN A 143 -6.83 -11.10 17.99
C ASN A 143 -5.96 -12.14 17.26
N HIS A 144 -6.33 -12.55 16.05
CA HIS A 144 -5.62 -13.54 15.25
C HIS A 144 -4.78 -12.92 14.14
N THR A 145 -4.82 -11.59 14.00
CA THR A 145 -4.13 -10.84 12.96
C THR A 145 -3.03 -9.99 13.58
N GLN A 146 -1.78 -10.19 13.16
CA GLN A 146 -0.69 -9.31 13.59
C GLN A 146 -0.89 -7.91 13.00
N GLU A 147 -0.54 -6.85 13.74
CA GLU A 147 -0.53 -5.52 13.13
C GLU A 147 0.58 -5.41 12.08
N VAL A 148 1.72 -6.04 12.34
CA VAL A 148 2.84 -6.09 11.41
C VAL A 148 3.55 -7.43 11.44
N ALA A 149 3.91 -7.91 10.25
CA ALA A 149 4.78 -9.06 10.02
C ALA A 149 6.00 -8.64 9.20
N PHE A 150 7.08 -9.42 9.28
CA PHE A 150 8.35 -9.13 8.60
C PHE A 150 8.79 -10.33 7.78
N ALA A 151 9.22 -10.09 6.54
CA ALA A 151 9.69 -11.12 5.63
C ALA A 151 10.86 -10.62 4.76
N ASP A 152 11.50 -11.54 4.03
CA ASP A 152 12.53 -11.26 3.03
C ASP A 152 13.67 -10.35 3.54
N GLY A 153 14.07 -10.54 4.80
CA GLY A 153 15.17 -9.82 5.44
C GLY A 153 14.81 -8.44 6.00
N ALA A 154 13.53 -8.10 6.07
CA ALA A 154 13.07 -6.88 6.75
C ALA A 154 13.45 -6.87 8.23
N SER A 155 13.89 -5.70 8.71
CA SER A 155 14.25 -5.46 10.11
C SER A 155 13.08 -4.88 10.87
N GLU A 156 12.84 -5.36 12.09
CA GLU A 156 11.85 -4.76 13.00
C GLU A 156 12.14 -3.30 13.32
N GLN A 157 13.42 -2.89 13.26
CA GLN A 157 13.85 -1.51 13.49
C GLN A 157 13.33 -0.53 12.42
N ALA A 158 12.88 -1.03 11.27
CA ALA A 158 12.26 -0.20 10.24
C ALA A 158 10.91 0.38 10.69
N VAL A 159 10.25 -0.26 11.66
CA VAL A 159 8.95 0.16 12.18
C VAL A 159 9.13 1.00 13.44
N VAL A 160 8.59 2.21 13.40
CA VAL A 160 8.66 3.18 14.48
C VAL A 160 7.32 3.18 15.21
N ARG A 161 7.34 2.81 16.50
CA ARG A 161 6.18 2.94 17.40
C ARG A 161 6.37 4.21 18.21
N ARG A 162 5.54 5.23 17.97
CA ARG A 162 5.49 6.42 18.84
C ARG A 162 4.31 6.27 19.79
N ILE A 163 4.62 6.34 21.08
CA ILE A 163 3.70 6.24 22.22
C ILE A 163 2.94 7.55 22.39
#